data_AF-F0GCR3-F1
#
_entry.id   AF-F0GCR3-F1
#
_cell.length_a   1.000
_cell.length_b   1.000
_cell.length_c   1.000
_cell.angle_alpha   90.00
_cell.angle_beta   90.00
_cell.angle_gamma   90.00
#
_symmetry.space_group_name_H-M   'P 1'
#
loop_
_entity.id
_entity.type
_entity.pdbx_description
1 polymer ?
#
loop_
_entity_poly.entity_id
_entity_poly.type
_entity_poly.pdbx_seq_one_letter_code
_entity_poly.pdbx_strand_id
1 'polypeptide(L)' 'MLESGRVVALDRAARALGIVVGMRRAGVLSLAPDAQIRERDVVRERELVLGVAYALL' A
#
# COMPACT_ATOMS: atom_id res chain seq x y z
N MET A 1 0.11 -1.85 0.94
CA MET A 1 -1.15 -1.53 0.24
C MET A 1 -1.24 -2.36 -1.02
N LEU A 2 -2.41 -2.92 -1.30
CA LEU A 2 -2.68 -3.71 -2.51
C LEU A 2 -3.63 -2.98 -3.46
N GLU A 3 -3.49 -3.27 -4.74
CA GLU A 3 -4.47 -2.97 -5.77
C GLU A 3 -4.64 -4.23 -6.61
N SER A 4 -5.89 -4.67 -6.81
CA SER A 4 -6.20 -5.94 -7.48
C SER A 4 -5.40 -7.14 -6.92
N GLY A 5 -5.20 -7.15 -5.59
CA GLY A 5 -4.48 -8.22 -4.89
C GLY A 5 -2.95 -8.22 -5.03
N ARG A 6 -2.37 -7.15 -5.59
CA ARG A 6 -0.92 -6.97 -5.77
C ARG A 6 -0.39 -5.76 -5.01
N VAL A 7 0.82 -5.85 -4.47
CA VAL A 7 1.47 -4.75 -3.76
C VAL A 7 1.70 -3.57 -4.71
N VAL A 8 1.17 -2.41 -4.37
CA VAL A 8 1.42 -1.15 -5.09
C VAL A 8 2.16 -0.12 -4.25
N ALA A 9 2.11 -0.25 -2.92
CA ALA A 9 2.91 0.55 -1.99
C ALA A 9 3.26 -0.26 -0.75
N LEU A 10 4.41 0.04 -0.15
CA LEU A 10 4.94 -0.63 1.03
C LEU A 10 5.82 0.33 1.84
N ASP A 11 5.92 0.07 3.14
CA ASP A 11 6.80 0.82 4.04
C ASP A 11 8.22 0.21 4.07
N ARG A 12 9.09 0.80 4.91
CA ARG A 12 10.46 0.33 5.08
C ARG A 12 10.56 -1.05 5.74
N ALA A 13 9.66 -1.37 6.67
CA ALA A 13 9.68 -2.66 7.37
C ALA A 13 9.33 -3.79 6.41
N ALA A 14 8.29 -3.61 5.60
CA ALA A 14 7.91 -4.55 4.55
C ALA A 14 9.05 -4.76 3.54
N ARG A 15 9.73 -3.68 3.13
CA ARG A 15 10.87 -3.77 2.21
C ARG A 15 12.06 -4.53 2.83
N ALA A 16 12.33 -4.35 4.11
CA ALA A 16 13.39 -5.07 4.81
C ALA A 16 13.13 -6.58 4.90
N LEU A 17 11.86 -7.00 4.85
CA LEU A 17 11.44 -8.41 4.79
C LEU A 17 11.42 -8.99 3.37
N GLY A 18 11.90 -8.24 2.37
CA GLY A 18 11.99 -8.71 0.97
C GLY A 18 10.68 -8.59 0.18
N ILE A 19 9.68 -7.89 0.71
CA ILE A 19 8.44 -7.60 -0.05
C ILE A 19 8.75 -6.54 -1.11
N VAL A 20 8.22 -6.74 -2.32
CA VAL A 20 8.39 -5.82 -3.47
C VAL A 20 7.05 -5.48 -4.11
N VAL A 21 7.02 -4.37 -4.87
CA VAL A 21 5.87 -4.00 -5.71
C VAL A 21 5.56 -5.12 -6.72
N GLY A 22 4.27 -5.36 -6.97
CA GLY A 22 3.76 -6.40 -7.86
C GLY A 22 3.56 -7.77 -7.20
N MET A 23 4.15 -7.99 -6.01
CA MET A 23 3.99 -9.24 -5.25
C MET A 23 2.50 -9.48 -4.92
N ARG A 24 2.05 -10.74 -5.03
CA ARG A 24 0.67 -11.12 -4.67
C ARG A 24 0.52 -11.18 -3.15
N ARG A 25 -0.68 -10.94 -2.63
CA ARG A 25 -1.04 -11.12 -1.20
C ARG A 25 -0.46 -12.40 -0.59
N ALA A 26 -0.62 -13.54 -1.27
CA ALA A 26 -0.12 -14.83 -0.76
C ALA A 26 1.40 -14.81 -0.52
N GLY A 27 2.19 -14.25 -1.44
CA GLY A 27 3.64 -14.14 -1.27
C GLY A 27 4.03 -13.22 -0.11
N VAL A 28 3.26 -12.14 0.09
CA VAL A 28 3.45 -11.25 1.24
C VAL A 28 3.19 -12.00 2.55
N LEU A 29 2.07 -12.71 2.66
CA LEU A 29 1.71 -13.45 3.88
C LEU A 29 2.64 -14.64 4.17
N SER A 30 3.29 -15.21 3.16
CA SER A 30 4.32 -16.23 3.36
C SER A 30 5.59 -15.67 4.02
N LEU A 31 5.97 -14.42 3.71
CA LEU A 31 7.18 -13.78 4.26
C LEU A 31 6.90 -13.01 5.55
N ALA A 32 5.69 -12.47 5.69
CA ALA A 32 5.25 -11.66 6.82
C ALA A 32 3.79 -12.01 7.14
N PRO A 33 3.54 -13.08 7.91
CA PRO A 33 2.20 -13.53 8.28
C PRO A 33 1.38 -12.45 9.00
N ASP A 34 2.05 -11.60 9.78
CA ASP A 34 1.44 -10.52 10.55
C ASP A 34 1.38 -9.18 9.78
N ALA A 35 1.64 -9.19 8.47
CA ALA A 35 1.61 -7.98 7.67
C ALA A 35 0.23 -7.33 7.69
N GLN A 36 0.21 -6.03 7.99
CA GLN A 36 -1.01 -5.23 7.86
C GLN A 36 -1.23 -4.89 6.38
N ILE A 37 -2.15 -5.64 5.77
CA ILE A 37 -2.48 -5.47 4.35
C ILE A 37 -3.78 -4.64 4.23
N ARG A 38 -3.67 -3.48 3.57
CA ARG A 38 -4.82 -2.64 3.20
C ARG A 38 -5.03 -2.64 1.68
N GLU A 39 -6.29 -2.69 1.25
CA GLU A 39 -6.66 -2.42 -0.14
C GLU A 39 -6.57 -0.91 -0.41
N ARG A 40 -6.25 -0.57 -1.66
CA ARG A 40 -6.18 0.80 -2.12
C ARG A 40 -7.57 1.40 -2.22
N ASP A 41 -7.75 2.55 -1.58
CA ASP A 41 -8.96 3.36 -1.69
C ASP A 41 -8.67 4.60 -2.54
N VAL A 42 -8.96 4.48 -3.84
CA VAL A 42 -8.66 5.53 -4.83
C VAL A 42 -9.48 6.80 -4.58
N VAL A 43 -10.71 6.65 -4.06
CA VAL A 43 -11.56 7.81 -3.73
C VAL A 43 -10.94 8.58 -2.59
N ARG A 44 -10.57 7.88 -1.51
CA ARG A 44 -9.95 8.50 -0.33
C ARG A 44 -8.61 9.15 -0.64
N GLU A 45 -7.78 8.50 -1.46
CA GLU A 45 -6.51 9.08 -1.91
C GLU A 45 -6.74 10.38 -2.67
N ARG A 46 -7.70 10.40 -3.60
CA ARG A 46 -8.05 11.60 -4.36
C ARG A 46 -8.53 12.74 -3.46
N GLU A 47 -9.40 12.44 -2.50
CA GLU A 47 -9.87 13.43 -1.52
C GLU A 47 -8.71 14.04 -0.74
N LEU A 48 -7.76 13.21 -0.29
CA LEU A 48 -6.59 13.68 0.45
C LEU A 48 -5.70 14.59 -0.41
N VAL A 49 -5.43 14.21 -1.66
CA VAL A 49 -4.63 15.01 -2.59
C VAL A 49 -5.28 16.37 -2.83
N LEU A 50 -6.59 16.41 -3.09
CA LEU A 50 -7.32 17.66 -3.28
C LEU A 50 -7.32 18.51 -2.00
N GLY A 51 -7.54 17.89 -0.83
CA GLY A 51 -7.50 18.59 0.46
C GLY A 51 -6.16 19.25 0.73
N VAL A 52 -5.05 18.56 0.45
CA VAL A 52 -3.69 19.14 0.57
C VAL A 52 -3.48 20.26 -0.44
N ALA A 53 -3.90 20.07 -1.69
CA ALA A 53 -3.78 21.10 -2.73
C ALA A 53 -4.52 22.39 -2.33
N TYR A 54 -5.75 22.28 -1.81
CA TYR A 54 -6.50 23.44 -1.32
C TYR A 54 -5.85 24.11 -0.11
N ALA A 55 -5.21 23.37 0.79
CA ALA A 55 -4.54 23.94 1.96
C ALA A 55 -3.24 24.70 1.64
N LEU A 56 -2.69 24.52 0.44
CA LEU A 56 -1.47 25.18 -0.03
C LEU A 56 -1.73 26.39 -0.94
N LEU A 57 -3.01 26.72 -1.22
CA LEU A 57 -3.42 27.93 -1.93
C LEU A 57 -3.44 29.13 -0.98
#